data_AF-A0A7X9HH95-F1
#
_entry.id   AF-A0A7X9HH95-F1
#
_cell.length_a   1.000
_cell.length_b   1.000
_cell.length_c   1.000
_cell.angle_alpha   90.00
_cell.angle_beta   90.00
_cell.angle_gamma   90.00
#
_symmetry.space_group_name_H-M   'P 1'
#
loop_
_entity.id
_entity.type
_entity.pdbx_description
1 polymer ?
#
loop_
_entity_poly.entity_id
_entity_poly.type
_entity_poly.pdbx_seq_one_letter_code
_entity_poly.pdbx_strand_id
1 'polypeptide(L)'
;MMVLIERNTGLWQYLPDEIQGLIADGETLVNFVLSNNKSDEISDFSFMVFPFAKAYEGFLKKLFLDIGMIKPDEYYGDDIRIGRILNPSYLAEKGNVFAKFCEGTPDKKELSQKLWGAWKQGRNSVFHYFPHNFKKLDFEEAMDLIRGFVTAMEEAVVNCNIPKEKLNPIKSAYLDNIKIDTLMD
;
A
#
# COMPACT_ATOMS: atom_id res chain seq x y z
N MET A 1 -5.25 -13.71 15.86
CA MET A 1 -5.46 -13.36 14.45
C MET A 1 -4.78 -12.03 14.22
N MET A 2 -3.71 -12.01 13.44
CA MET A 2 -3.00 -10.79 13.05
C MET A 2 -3.86 -10.00 12.06
N VAL A 3 -4.10 -8.74 12.41
CA VAL A 3 -4.74 -7.72 11.58
C VAL A 3 -3.67 -6.66 11.35
N LEU A 4 -3.40 -6.34 10.09
CA LEU A 4 -2.33 -5.43 9.70
C LEU A 4 -2.82 -4.02 9.41
N ILE A 5 -4.09 -3.89 8.99
CA ILE A 5 -4.75 -2.60 8.85
C ILE A 5 -6.05 -2.64 9.64
N GLU A 6 -6.14 -1.85 10.70
CA GLU A 6 -7.36 -1.75 11.50
C GLU A 6 -8.53 -1.23 10.63
N ARG A 7 -9.69 -1.89 10.72
CA ARG A 7 -10.83 -1.67 9.81
C ARG A 7 -11.51 -0.31 10.00
N ASN A 8 -11.21 0.36 11.11
CA ASN A 8 -11.72 1.67 11.47
C ASN A 8 -10.78 2.84 11.08
N THR A 9 -9.67 2.55 10.38
CA THR A 9 -8.68 3.57 9.99
C THR A 9 -9.08 4.35 8.73
N GLY A 10 -8.55 5.57 8.61
CA GLY A 10 -8.70 6.36 7.37
C GLY A 10 -8.11 5.65 6.15
N LEU A 11 -7.01 4.91 6.33
CA LEU A 11 -6.46 4.07 5.27
C LEU A 11 -7.47 3.01 4.83
N TRP A 12 -8.03 2.22 5.76
CA TRP A 12 -9.00 1.19 5.41
C TRP A 12 -10.22 1.76 4.67
N GLN A 13 -10.72 2.92 5.09
CA GLN A 13 -11.85 3.59 4.42
C GLN A 13 -11.51 4.14 3.04
N TYR A 14 -10.25 4.50 2.82
CA TYR A 14 -9.78 5.01 1.54
C TYR A 14 -9.60 3.91 0.48
N LEU A 15 -9.28 2.68 0.92
CA LEU A 15 -9.07 1.54 0.03
C LEU A 15 -10.40 1.06 -0.60
N PRO A 16 -10.44 0.86 -1.94
CA PRO A 16 -11.53 0.16 -2.62
C PRO A 16 -11.74 -1.26 -2.08
N ASP A 17 -12.94 -1.80 -2.26
CA ASP A 17 -13.30 -3.12 -1.71
C ASP A 17 -12.41 -4.25 -2.26
N GLU A 18 -12.02 -4.18 -3.53
CA GLU A 18 -11.09 -5.13 -4.13
C GLU A 18 -9.68 -5.07 -3.52
N ILE A 19 -9.23 -3.88 -3.10
CA ILE A 19 -7.94 -3.72 -2.43
C ILE A 19 -8.03 -4.18 -0.98
N GLN A 20 -9.14 -3.90 -0.30
CA GLN A 20 -9.42 -4.44 1.04
C GLN A 20 -9.44 -5.97 1.04
N GLY A 21 -10.03 -6.58 0.01
CA GLY A 21 -10.01 -8.03 -0.20
C GLY A 21 -8.59 -8.59 -0.26
N LEU A 22 -7.71 -7.96 -1.05
CA LEU A 22 -6.29 -8.37 -1.13
C LEU A 22 -5.55 -8.28 0.21
N ILE A 23 -5.83 -7.24 1.01
CA ILE A 23 -5.26 -7.11 2.37
C ILE A 23 -5.76 -8.25 3.27
N ALA A 24 -7.07 -8.55 3.24
CA ALA A 24 -7.66 -9.63 4.03
C ALA A 24 -7.14 -11.02 3.62
N ASP A 25 -6.95 -11.25 2.32
CA ASP A 25 -6.34 -12.48 1.80
C ASP A 25 -4.88 -12.62 2.28
N GLY A 26 -4.11 -11.52 2.23
CA GLY A 26 -2.74 -11.48 2.74
C GLY A 26 -2.66 -11.77 4.23
N GLU A 27 -3.53 -11.15 5.03
CA GLU A 27 -3.64 -11.42 6.47
C GLU A 27 -4.03 -12.89 6.74
N THR A 28 -4.88 -13.48 5.91
CA THR A 28 -5.23 -14.90 6.00
C THR A 28 -4.00 -15.80 5.80
N LEU A 29 -3.16 -15.50 4.81
CA LEU A 29 -1.91 -16.23 4.58
C LEU A 29 -0.92 -16.10 5.74
N VAL A 30 -0.74 -14.87 6.26
CA VAL A 30 0.12 -14.62 7.44
C VAL A 30 -0.38 -15.42 8.64
N ASN A 31 -1.68 -15.37 8.91
CA ASN A 31 -2.31 -16.11 10.00
C ASN A 31 -2.19 -17.62 9.82
N PHE A 32 -2.31 -18.12 8.60
CA PHE A 32 -2.12 -19.55 8.31
C PHE A 32 -0.71 -20.00 8.68
N VAL A 33 0.32 -19.26 8.27
CA VAL A 33 1.73 -19.57 8.59
C VAL A 33 1.96 -19.59 10.09
N LEU A 34 1.52 -18.54 10.79
CA LEU A 34 1.67 -18.41 12.24
C LEU A 34 0.91 -19.50 13.00
N SER A 35 -0.36 -19.75 12.67
CA SER A 35 -1.22 -20.67 13.41
C SER A 35 -0.81 -22.15 13.23
N ASN A 36 -0.07 -22.45 12.16
CA ASN A 36 0.41 -23.81 11.86
C ASN A 36 1.91 -23.98 12.13
N ASN A 37 2.56 -23.01 12.79
CA ASN A 37 4.01 -23.01 13.06
C ASN A 37 4.87 -23.32 11.83
N LYS A 38 4.50 -22.77 10.66
CA LYS A 38 5.19 -23.03 9.38
C LYS A 38 6.36 -22.09 9.10
N SER A 39 6.71 -21.21 10.04
CA SER A 39 7.82 -20.25 9.91
C SER A 39 9.15 -20.92 9.60
N ASP A 40 9.38 -22.14 10.12
CA ASP A 40 10.65 -22.85 9.96
C ASP A 40 10.61 -23.92 8.85
N GLU A 41 9.43 -24.21 8.29
CA GLU A 41 9.24 -25.25 7.27
C GLU A 41 9.25 -24.69 5.84
N ILE A 42 8.85 -23.42 5.66
CA ILE A 42 8.74 -22.80 4.35
C ILE A 42 10.05 -22.09 4.01
N SER A 43 10.61 -22.40 2.83
CA SER A 43 11.91 -21.87 2.42
C SER A 43 11.89 -20.48 1.77
N ASP A 44 10.70 -19.93 1.49
CA ASP A 44 10.52 -18.61 0.88
C ASP A 44 9.12 -18.05 1.18
N PHE A 45 9.06 -16.90 1.82
CA PHE A 45 7.82 -16.23 2.24
C PHE A 45 7.32 -15.17 1.25
N SER A 46 7.91 -15.09 0.05
CA SER A 46 7.45 -14.18 -1.02
C SER A 46 5.96 -14.29 -1.36
N PHE A 47 5.36 -15.47 -1.15
CA PHE A 47 3.91 -15.69 -1.36
C PHE A 47 3.04 -14.89 -0.39
N MET A 48 3.50 -14.62 0.84
CA MET A 48 2.79 -13.76 1.80
C MET A 48 2.81 -12.31 1.36
N VAL A 49 3.90 -11.86 0.74
CA VAL A 49 4.08 -10.47 0.30
C VAL A 49 3.19 -10.14 -0.90
N PHE A 50 2.86 -11.13 -1.73
CA PHE A 50 2.18 -10.93 -3.01
C PHE A 50 0.84 -10.20 -2.94
N PRO A 51 -0.13 -10.57 -2.07
CA PRO A 51 -1.38 -9.84 -1.96
C PRO A 51 -1.18 -8.38 -1.54
N PHE A 52 -0.27 -8.12 -0.59
CA PHE A 52 0.05 -6.77 -0.13
C PHE A 52 0.75 -5.93 -1.21
N ALA A 53 1.68 -6.53 -1.97
CA ALA A 53 2.36 -5.84 -3.07
C ALA A 53 1.36 -5.43 -4.16
N LYS A 54 0.38 -6.30 -4.47
CA LYS A 54 -0.69 -6.01 -5.43
C LYS A 54 -1.65 -4.94 -4.89
N ALA A 55 -2.03 -5.03 -3.61
CA ALA A 55 -2.84 -4.02 -2.94
C ALA A 55 -2.15 -2.64 -2.95
N TYR A 56 -0.85 -2.62 -2.66
CA TYR A 56 -0.03 -1.43 -2.66
C TYR A 56 0.07 -0.77 -4.04
N GLU A 57 0.23 -1.55 -5.11
CA GLU A 57 0.22 -1.02 -6.48
C GLU A 57 -1.14 -0.41 -6.85
N GLY A 58 -2.25 -1.07 -6.46
CA GLY A 58 -3.60 -0.52 -6.63
C GLY A 58 -3.82 0.77 -5.83
N PHE A 59 -3.34 0.81 -4.58
CA PHE A 59 -3.38 2.00 -3.73
C PHE A 59 -2.65 3.17 -4.41
N LEU A 60 -1.44 2.96 -4.91
CA LEU A 60 -0.67 4.01 -5.59
C LEU A 60 -1.39 4.54 -6.83
N LYS A 61 -1.99 3.66 -7.64
CA LYS A 61 -2.82 4.06 -8.78
C LYS A 61 -3.98 4.96 -8.35
N LYS A 62 -4.71 4.56 -7.29
CA LYS A 62 -5.84 5.33 -6.76
C LYS A 62 -5.37 6.69 -6.22
N LEU A 63 -4.30 6.70 -5.43
CA LEU A 63 -3.71 7.91 -4.87
C LEU A 63 -3.35 8.89 -5.98
N PHE A 64 -2.64 8.43 -7.02
CA PHE A 64 -2.22 9.27 -8.14
C PHE A 64 -3.40 9.82 -8.93
N LEU A 65 -4.48 9.06 -9.07
CA LEU A 65 -5.71 9.54 -9.68
C LEU A 65 -6.34 10.64 -8.82
N ASP A 66 -6.49 10.40 -7.52
CA ASP A 66 -7.18 11.32 -6.62
C ASP A 66 -6.42 12.65 -6.41
N ILE A 67 -5.09 12.64 -6.46
CA ILE A 67 -4.26 13.85 -6.40
C ILE A 67 -3.95 14.44 -7.80
N GLY A 68 -4.55 13.90 -8.86
CA GLY A 68 -4.47 14.45 -10.22
C GLY A 68 -3.10 14.32 -10.91
N MET A 69 -2.30 13.32 -10.51
CA MET A 69 -1.06 12.94 -11.17
C MET A 69 -1.28 12.07 -12.42
N ILE A 70 -2.33 11.24 -12.41
CA ILE A 70 -2.78 10.48 -13.57
C ILE A 70 -4.26 10.76 -13.86
N LYS A 71 -4.68 10.54 -15.10
CA LYS A 71 -6.06 10.69 -15.55
C LYS A 71 -6.86 9.39 -15.42
N PRO A 72 -8.21 9.44 -15.50
CA PRO A 72 -9.04 8.23 -15.45
C PRO A 72 -8.70 7.19 -16.53
N ASP A 73 -8.44 7.61 -17.76
CA ASP A 73 -8.03 6.73 -18.86
C ASP A 73 -6.70 6.03 -18.56
N GLU A 74 -5.75 6.73 -17.94
CA GLU A 74 -4.47 6.17 -17.47
C GLU A 74 -4.65 5.21 -16.28
N TYR A 75 -5.66 5.43 -15.43
CA TYR A 75 -5.98 4.57 -14.29
C TYR A 75 -6.56 3.22 -14.73
N TYR A 76 -7.49 3.24 -15.69
CA TYR A 76 -8.14 2.03 -16.24
C TYR A 76 -7.33 1.35 -17.36
N GLY A 77 -6.34 2.04 -17.94
CA GLY A 77 -5.46 1.50 -18.96
C GLY A 77 -4.27 0.70 -18.42
N ASP A 78 -3.57 0.02 -19.34
CA ASP A 78 -2.39 -0.80 -19.04
C ASP A 78 -1.05 -0.04 -19.21
N ASP A 79 -1.11 1.21 -19.67
CA ASP A 79 0.08 1.97 -20.07
C ASP A 79 0.89 2.51 -18.87
N ILE A 80 0.24 2.70 -17.72
CA ILE A 80 0.89 3.26 -16.54
C ILE A 80 1.74 2.21 -15.82
N ARG A 81 3.05 2.49 -15.81
CA ARG A 81 4.04 1.79 -14.99
C ARG A 81 4.35 2.62 -13.74
N ILE A 82 3.77 2.24 -12.61
CA ILE A 82 3.98 2.90 -11.31
C ILE A 82 5.48 3.08 -10.99
N GLY A 83 6.28 2.05 -11.26
CA GLY A 83 7.74 2.11 -11.08
C GLY A 83 8.45 3.21 -11.85
N ARG A 84 7.91 3.63 -13.01
CA ARG A 84 8.45 4.74 -13.81
C ARG A 84 8.00 6.09 -13.26
N ILE A 85 6.74 6.22 -12.85
CA ILE A 85 6.19 7.46 -12.27
C ILE A 85 6.97 7.84 -11.00
N LEU A 86 7.25 6.85 -10.16
CA LEU A 86 7.89 7.07 -8.87
C LEU A 86 9.44 7.12 -8.92
N ASN A 87 10.09 6.80 -10.05
CA ASN A 87 11.55 6.68 -10.13
C ASN A 87 12.26 8.04 -10.00
N PRO A 88 13.03 8.30 -8.92
CA PRO A 88 13.71 9.58 -8.65
C PRO A 88 14.56 10.11 -9.82
N SER A 89 15.17 9.22 -10.61
CA SER A 89 15.97 9.61 -11.77
C SER A 89 15.11 10.04 -12.95
N TYR A 90 13.99 9.35 -13.19
CA TYR A 90 13.01 9.75 -14.22
C TYR A 90 12.39 11.13 -13.91
N LEU A 91 12.33 11.47 -12.63
CA LEU A 91 11.76 12.70 -12.12
C LEU A 91 12.68 13.91 -12.26
N ALA A 92 14.00 13.70 -12.22
CA ALA A 92 14.99 14.74 -12.48
C ALA A 92 14.97 15.19 -13.97
N GLU A 93 14.64 14.29 -14.89
CA GLU A 93 14.64 14.57 -16.35
C GLU A 93 13.32 15.17 -16.86
N LYS A 94 12.18 14.78 -16.29
CA LYS A 94 10.83 15.18 -16.78
C LYS A 94 10.15 16.25 -15.91
N GLY A 95 10.93 16.92 -15.06
CA GLY A 95 10.52 17.82 -13.98
C GLY A 95 9.11 18.40 -14.09
N ASN A 96 8.14 17.71 -13.47
CA ASN A 96 6.88 18.27 -12.97
C ASN A 96 5.93 17.19 -12.38
N VAL A 97 6.22 15.90 -12.54
CA VAL A 97 5.27 14.83 -12.16
C VAL A 97 4.94 14.88 -10.65
N PHE A 98 5.91 15.25 -9.80
CA PHE A 98 5.70 15.46 -8.36
C PHE A 98 5.23 16.85 -7.94
N ALA A 99 5.10 17.83 -8.84
CA ALA A 99 4.64 19.13 -8.40
C ALA A 99 3.23 19.06 -7.79
N LYS A 100 2.39 18.17 -8.33
CA LYS A 100 1.06 17.85 -7.80
C LYS A 100 1.05 16.81 -6.69
N PHE A 101 2.19 16.16 -6.42
CA PHE A 101 2.24 15.11 -5.41
C PHE A 101 2.15 15.72 -4.02
N CYS A 102 0.99 15.55 -3.39
CA CYS A 102 0.70 15.98 -2.03
C CYS A 102 1.10 17.45 -1.85
N GLU A 103 0.62 18.29 -2.77
CA GLU A 103 0.93 19.71 -2.79
C GLU A 103 0.50 20.37 -1.47
N GLY A 104 1.42 21.11 -0.83
CA GLY A 104 1.20 21.69 0.51
C GLY A 104 1.76 20.86 1.67
N THR A 105 2.25 19.63 1.44
CA THR A 105 2.92 18.82 2.47
C THR A 105 4.39 19.21 2.63
N PRO A 106 4.89 19.48 3.85
CA PRO A 106 6.30 19.81 4.10
C PRO A 106 7.29 18.75 3.59
N ASP A 107 6.96 17.46 3.80
CA ASP A 107 7.90 16.34 3.61
C ASP A 107 7.66 15.55 2.30
N LYS A 108 7.11 16.21 1.27
CA LYS A 108 6.71 15.57 0.00
C LYS A 108 7.80 14.73 -0.67
N LYS A 109 9.07 15.14 -0.56
CA LYS A 109 10.21 14.43 -1.16
C LYS A 109 10.51 13.13 -0.43
N GLU A 110 10.46 13.17 0.90
CA GLU A 110 10.70 11.99 1.75
C GLU A 110 9.57 10.97 1.55
N LEU A 111 8.32 11.43 1.60
CA LEU A 111 7.15 10.57 1.37
C LEU A 111 7.24 9.89 -0.01
N SER A 112 7.54 10.67 -1.05
CA SER A 112 7.74 10.15 -2.40
C SER A 112 8.84 9.07 -2.47
N GLN A 113 10.00 9.32 -1.86
CA GLN A 113 11.11 8.36 -1.83
C GLN A 113 10.71 7.09 -1.08
N LYS A 114 9.94 7.23 0.00
CA LYS A 114 9.42 6.10 0.77
C LYS A 114 8.43 5.27 -0.04
N LEU A 115 7.49 5.92 -0.75
CA LEU A 115 6.54 5.22 -1.62
C LEU A 115 7.26 4.44 -2.73
N TRP A 116 8.24 5.07 -3.37
CA TRP A 116 9.05 4.41 -4.39
C TRP A 116 9.89 3.26 -3.81
N GLY A 117 10.49 3.48 -2.63
CA GLY A 117 11.30 2.50 -1.92
C GLY A 117 10.50 1.24 -1.61
N ALA A 118 9.32 1.40 -1.02
CA ALA A 118 8.40 0.29 -0.73
C ALA A 118 8.02 -0.47 -2.01
N TRP A 119 7.62 0.23 -3.08
CA TRP A 119 7.31 -0.40 -4.37
C TRP A 119 8.51 -1.19 -4.92
N LYS A 120 9.71 -0.59 -4.91
CA LYS A 120 10.92 -1.21 -5.46
C LYS A 120 11.36 -2.44 -4.65
N GLN A 121 11.33 -2.35 -3.33
CA GLN A 121 11.78 -3.44 -2.47
C GLN A 121 10.77 -4.58 -2.45
N GLY A 122 9.48 -4.28 -2.24
CA GLY A 122 8.48 -5.32 -2.05
C GLY A 122 7.82 -5.83 -3.34
N ARG A 123 7.52 -4.97 -4.32
CA ARG A 123 6.89 -5.41 -5.58
C ARG A 123 7.94 -5.77 -6.62
N ASN A 124 8.94 -4.93 -6.81
CA ASN A 124 9.90 -5.15 -7.90
C ASN A 124 10.91 -6.26 -7.54
N SER A 125 11.53 -6.19 -6.37
CA SER A 125 12.65 -7.09 -6.05
C SER A 125 12.22 -8.50 -5.62
N VAL A 126 11.03 -8.66 -5.05
CA VAL A 126 10.53 -9.95 -4.54
C VAL A 126 10.16 -10.91 -5.66
N PHE A 127 9.59 -10.41 -6.77
CA PHE A 127 9.08 -11.27 -7.85
C PHE A 127 10.03 -11.42 -9.04
N HIS A 128 11.24 -10.84 -8.93
CA HIS A 128 12.27 -11.01 -9.95
C HIS A 128 13.27 -12.09 -9.56
N TYR A 129 13.42 -13.10 -10.41
CA TYR A 129 14.47 -14.09 -10.29
C TYR A 129 15.79 -13.52 -10.83
N PHE A 130 16.80 -13.40 -9.97
CA PHE A 130 18.15 -13.01 -10.34
C PHE A 130 19.08 -14.23 -10.23
N PRO A 131 19.57 -14.81 -11.34
CA PRO A 131 20.39 -16.03 -11.30
C PRO A 131 21.67 -15.90 -10.45
N HIS A 132 22.21 -14.69 -10.35
CA HIS A 132 23.43 -14.37 -9.59
C HIS A 132 23.13 -13.85 -8.18
N ASN A 133 21.85 -13.72 -7.81
CA ASN A 133 21.41 -13.20 -6.52
C ASN A 133 20.02 -13.76 -6.20
N PHE A 134 19.93 -15.08 -6.07
CA PHE A 134 18.68 -15.74 -5.74
C PHE A 134 18.24 -15.31 -4.35
N LYS A 135 17.22 -14.47 -4.30
CA LYS A 135 16.73 -13.86 -3.07
C LYS A 135 15.46 -14.59 -2.65
N LYS A 136 15.56 -15.36 -1.58
CA LYS A 136 14.43 -15.86 -0.81
C LYS A 136 14.14 -14.86 0.29
N LEU A 137 12.89 -14.78 0.71
CA LEU A 137 12.53 -14.07 1.92
C LEU A 137 12.35 -15.06 3.05
N ASP A 138 13.01 -14.81 4.18
CA ASP A 138 12.56 -15.41 5.44
C ASP A 138 11.25 -14.75 5.91
N PHE A 139 10.68 -15.30 7.00
CA PHE A 139 9.40 -14.83 7.52
C PHE A 139 9.45 -13.36 7.97
N GLU A 140 10.52 -12.96 8.67
CA GLU A 140 10.64 -11.59 9.19
C GLU A 140 10.90 -10.60 8.05
N GLU A 141 11.73 -10.95 7.06
CA GLU A 141 11.94 -10.15 5.85
C GLU A 141 10.62 -9.93 5.09
N ALA A 142 9.78 -10.96 4.98
CA ALA A 142 8.46 -10.82 4.37
C ALA A 142 7.55 -9.91 5.19
N MET A 143 7.54 -10.05 6.52
CA MET A 143 6.75 -9.21 7.42
C MET A 143 7.20 -7.75 7.39
N ASP A 144 8.50 -7.48 7.30
CA ASP A 144 9.03 -6.12 7.22
C ASP A 144 8.63 -5.43 5.91
N LEU A 145 8.61 -6.16 4.79
CA LEU A 145 8.10 -5.64 3.53
C LEU A 145 6.59 -5.34 3.61
N ILE A 146 5.82 -6.22 4.23
CA ILE A 146 4.37 -6.05 4.41
C ILE A 146 4.08 -4.83 5.29
N ARG A 147 4.74 -4.70 6.44
CA ARG A 147 4.64 -3.52 7.32
C ARG A 147 5.07 -2.26 6.59
N GLY A 148 6.15 -2.33 5.80
CA GLY A 148 6.62 -1.23 4.97
C GLY A 148 5.57 -0.72 3.98
N PHE A 149 4.80 -1.61 3.36
CA PHE A 149 3.67 -1.21 2.53
C PHE A 149 2.60 -0.49 3.33
N VAL A 150 2.17 -1.06 4.46
CA VAL A 150 1.11 -0.48 5.31
C VAL A 150 1.50 0.92 5.76
N THR A 151 2.67 1.08 6.38
CA THR A 151 3.16 2.38 6.86
C THR A 151 3.25 3.41 5.73
N ALA A 152 3.73 3.01 4.54
CA ALA A 152 3.83 3.89 3.41
C ALA A 152 2.45 4.37 2.89
N MET A 153 1.44 3.49 2.93
CA MET A 153 0.06 3.85 2.59
C MET A 153 -0.56 4.78 3.64
N GLU A 154 -0.39 4.47 4.93
CA GLU A 154 -0.91 5.28 6.04
C GLU A 154 -0.37 6.70 5.98
N GLU A 155 0.96 6.85 5.83
CA GLU A 155 1.59 8.16 5.74
C GLU A 155 1.11 8.94 4.53
N ALA A 156 0.90 8.29 3.39
CA ALA A 156 0.35 8.97 2.22
C ALA A 156 -1.09 9.44 2.46
N VAL A 157 -1.94 8.64 3.10
CA VAL A 157 -3.32 9.05 3.43
C VAL A 157 -3.34 10.25 4.38
N VAL A 158 -2.46 10.26 5.39
CA VAL A 158 -2.35 11.37 6.35
C VAL A 158 -1.81 12.63 5.69
N ASN A 159 -0.74 12.50 4.90
CA ASN A 159 0.02 13.66 4.43
C ASN A 159 -0.54 14.28 3.14
N CYS A 160 -1.21 13.51 2.29
CA CYS A 160 -1.68 13.98 0.98
C CYS A 160 -3.04 14.67 1.00
N ASN A 161 -3.57 14.96 2.21
CA ASN A 161 -4.78 15.73 2.45
C ASN A 161 -5.97 15.29 1.56
N ILE A 162 -6.19 13.97 1.55
CA ILE A 162 -7.21 13.34 0.71
C ILE A 162 -8.60 13.87 1.10
N PRO A 163 -9.41 14.38 0.16
CA PRO A 163 -10.73 14.92 0.48
C PRO A 163 -11.60 13.86 1.19
N LYS A 164 -12.35 14.25 2.23
CA LYS A 164 -13.23 13.33 2.97
C LYS A 164 -14.24 12.62 2.08
N GLU A 165 -14.63 13.25 0.98
CA GLU A 165 -15.54 12.72 -0.05
C GLU A 165 -14.97 11.50 -0.78
N LYS A 166 -13.64 11.34 -0.77
CA LYS A 166 -12.89 10.23 -1.37
C LYS A 166 -12.65 9.08 -0.38
N LEU A 167 -12.98 9.29 0.90
CA LEU A 167 -13.11 8.23 1.90
C LEU A 167 -14.51 7.63 1.71
N ASN A 168 -14.63 6.31 1.77
CA ASN A 168 -15.92 5.65 1.56
C ASN A 168 -16.95 6.11 2.63
N PRO A 169 -17.95 6.95 2.28
CA PRO A 169 -18.80 7.61 3.28
C PRO A 169 -19.75 6.64 3.98
N ILE A 170 -20.10 5.53 3.32
CA ILE A 170 -20.91 4.44 3.89
C ILE A 170 -20.17 3.80 5.09
N LYS A 171 -18.84 3.77 5.06
CA LYS A 171 -18.01 3.21 6.15
C LYS A 171 -17.68 4.25 7.24
N SER A 172 -17.68 5.55 6.93
CA SER A 172 -17.52 6.62 7.93
C SER A 172 -18.70 6.64 8.92
N ALA A 173 -19.94 6.54 8.43
CA ALA A 173 -21.14 6.53 9.26
C ALA A 173 -21.22 5.30 10.18
N TYR A 174 -20.70 4.15 9.76
CA TYR A 174 -20.68 2.92 10.57
C TYR A 174 -19.79 3.06 11.82
N LEU A 175 -18.70 3.83 11.73
CA LEU A 175 -17.80 4.07 12.86
C LEU A 175 -18.24 5.21 13.77
N ASP A 176 -18.89 6.23 13.21
CA ASP A 176 -19.52 7.28 14.02
C ASP A 176 -20.61 6.67 14.92
N ASN A 177 -21.35 5.67 14.42
CA ASN A 177 -22.31 4.91 15.23
C ASN A 177 -21.64 4.04 16.30
N ILE A 178 -20.53 3.35 16.00
CA ILE A 178 -19.79 2.54 16.99
C ILE A 178 -19.19 3.42 18.11
N LYS A 179 -18.74 4.65 17.80
CA LYS A 179 -18.27 5.61 18.81
C LYS A 179 -19.38 6.15 19.69
N ILE A 180 -20.61 6.28 19.16
CA ILE A 180 -21.77 6.70 19.96
C ILE A 180 -22.18 5.58 20.91
N ASP A 181 -22.21 4.32 20.45
CA ASP A 181 -22.59 3.18 21.28
C ASP A 181 -21.57 2.92 22.41
N THR A 182 -20.27 3.11 22.16
CA THR A 182 -19.21 2.98 23.19
C THR A 182 -19.08 4.17 24.15
N LEU A 183 -19.83 5.25 23.92
CA LEU A 183 -19.95 6.39 24.85
C LEU A 183 -21.28 6.37 25.63
N MET A 184 -22.16 5.41 25.34
CA MET A 184 -23.45 5.22 26.02
C MET A 184 -23.48 4.04 26.99
N ASP A 185 -22.35 3.33 27.18
CA ASP A 185 -22.15 2.27 28.17
C ASP A 185 -21.24 2.72 29.34
#